data_AF-A0AA40B2R2-F1
#
_entry.id   AF-A0AA40B2R2-F1
#
_cell.length_a   1.000
_cell.length_b   1.000
_cell.length_c   1.000
_cell.angle_alpha   90.00
_cell.angle_beta   90.00
_cell.angle_gamma   90.00
#
_symmetry.space_group_name_H-M   'P 1'
#
loop_
_entity.id
_entity.type
_entity.pdbx_description
1 polymer ?
#
loop_
_entity_poly.entity_id
_entity_poly.type
_entity_poly.pdbx_seq_one_letter_code
_entity_poly.pdbx_strand_id
1 'polypeptide(L)'
;MGIIISRPAPRVSTGGGSSGSSAGRTAGTVGTSGTRTGGGVVPAPAPAPAPVPVWGTTPGIIVQTPPDVAAAGAKSAGRYVPDDPATVPYLFHGNSGRYPVPIIHTTSSSSTGNETEVVLPPIPIEWIIAPRNITSSDQCPNAGATIATFAATDLILAVFLIVTAARPLVYRATFHIFGKRGGYGAYWTWVMWLVLQVMGNVGAALLVVRSEGYEHLEFLKVFALYLSRPRLKAWWLAILRTLFSCGARRFPDGNKRLEEERKEEVEKVDLLDWEKYGYKEREHIYVDAYISAALVEIIFQITAAVFIGVTWERFPNEVIKQFMQPSLRYMFAVPGLTLVAILVGVPIWRLTGETWNWKEIVDRHPLTGKVVRRRSLKWGMACYRFWWVVWGCLFYIPVYSAAWVYWTHFLTLPGALWCPPKLVSQSAIWILTSI
;
A
#
# COMPACT_ATOMS: atom_id res chain seq x y z
N MET A 1 17.78 15.68 33.54
CA MET A 1 16.95 16.81 33.05
C MET A 1 15.53 16.31 32.85
N GLY A 2 14.65 16.53 33.82
CA GLY A 2 13.25 16.12 33.76
C GLY A 2 12.39 17.29 33.29
N ILE A 3 11.68 17.12 32.17
CA ILE A 3 10.72 18.11 31.67
C ILE A 3 9.37 17.80 32.32
N ILE A 4 9.00 18.61 33.30
CA ILE A 4 7.66 18.64 33.90
C ILE A 4 6.77 19.47 32.97
N ILE A 5 5.78 18.84 32.34
CA ILE A 5 4.76 19.54 31.56
C ILE A 5 3.55 19.78 32.46
N SER A 6 3.42 21.01 32.94
CA SER A 6 2.27 21.51 33.68
C SER A 6 1.07 21.71 32.75
N ARG A 7 -0.10 21.22 33.16
CA ARG A 7 -1.38 21.45 32.47
C ARG A 7 -1.90 22.86 32.80
N PRO A 8 -2.51 23.59 31.85
CA PRO A 8 -3.18 24.85 32.14
C PRO A 8 -4.53 24.61 32.83
N ALA A 9 -4.84 25.44 33.81
CA ALA A 9 -6.09 25.48 34.55
C ALA A 9 -7.28 25.94 33.67
N PRO A 10 -8.51 25.52 33.98
CA PRO A 10 -9.69 25.93 33.22
C PRO A 10 -10.03 27.41 33.45
N ARG A 11 -10.34 28.10 32.36
CA ARG A 11 -10.83 29.48 32.32
C ARG A 11 -12.23 29.54 32.94
N VAL A 12 -12.37 30.28 34.03
CA VAL A 12 -13.65 30.72 34.59
C VAL A 12 -14.24 31.77 33.66
N SER A 13 -15.41 31.51 33.07
CA SER A 13 -16.18 32.54 32.35
C SER A 13 -17.13 33.23 33.32
N THR A 14 -16.87 34.49 33.60
CA THR A 14 -17.80 35.41 34.27
C THR A 14 -18.30 36.45 33.26
N GLY A 15 -19.54 36.88 33.45
CA GLY A 15 -20.17 37.98 32.71
C GLY A 15 -21.23 37.48 31.74
N GLY A 16 -22.45 37.99 31.72
CA GLY A 16 -23.02 39.13 32.43
C GLY A 16 -24.36 39.41 31.77
N GLY A 17 -25.40 39.60 32.59
CA GLY A 17 -26.71 39.98 32.10
C GLY A 17 -26.72 41.38 31.52
N SER A 18 -27.52 41.59 30.49
CA SER A 18 -28.10 42.90 30.20
C SER A 18 -29.49 42.72 29.59
N SER A 19 -30.42 43.45 30.19
CA SER A 19 -31.82 43.63 29.85
C SER A 19 -31.99 44.93 29.04
N GLY A 20 -33.02 44.98 28.21
CA GLY A 20 -33.45 46.16 27.44
C GLY A 20 -34.07 45.72 26.11
N SER A 21 -35.37 45.44 26.03
CA SER A 21 -36.53 46.36 25.98
C SER A 21 -36.69 47.15 24.66
N SER A 22 -37.86 46.91 24.07
CA SER A 22 -38.73 47.83 23.32
C SER A 22 -38.53 48.08 21.81
N ALA A 23 -39.58 47.64 21.11
CA ALA A 23 -40.43 48.41 20.20
C ALA A 23 -39.95 48.73 18.76
N GLY A 24 -40.72 48.20 17.80
CA GLY A 24 -41.48 49.08 16.91
C GLY A 24 -41.33 48.85 15.41
N ARG A 25 -42.47 48.52 14.77
CA ARG A 25 -42.90 48.93 13.41
C ARG A 25 -42.08 48.37 12.22
N THR A 26 -42.60 48.10 11.03
CA THR A 26 -43.89 48.31 10.36
C THR A 26 -43.93 47.40 9.14
N ALA A 27 -45.14 47.02 8.73
CA ALA A 27 -45.44 46.42 7.44
C ALA A 27 -45.08 47.34 6.26
N GLY A 28 -44.70 46.75 5.13
CA GLY A 28 -44.48 47.44 3.87
C GLY A 28 -44.61 46.46 2.70
N THR A 29 -45.77 46.48 2.06
CA THR A 29 -46.15 45.72 0.86
C THR A 29 -45.78 46.52 -0.38
N VAL A 30 -44.92 46.01 -1.27
CA VAL A 30 -44.74 46.39 -2.70
C VAL A 30 -44.06 45.18 -3.35
N GLY A 31 -44.45 44.57 -4.47
CA GLY A 31 -45.13 45.05 -5.67
C GLY A 31 -44.15 45.00 -6.85
N THR A 32 -44.52 44.23 -7.88
CA THR A 32 -44.10 44.30 -9.30
C THR A 32 -42.75 43.73 -9.79
N SER A 33 -42.88 42.69 -10.64
CA SER A 33 -42.46 42.59 -12.05
C SER A 33 -41.19 43.29 -12.51
N GLY A 34 -40.28 42.53 -13.12
CA GLY A 34 -39.12 43.05 -13.85
C GLY A 34 -38.37 41.96 -14.62
N THR A 35 -38.92 41.57 -15.77
CA THR A 35 -38.22 40.84 -16.84
C THR A 35 -37.04 41.70 -17.32
N ARG A 36 -35.81 41.18 -17.23
CA ARG A 36 -34.64 41.81 -17.86
C ARG A 36 -33.85 40.78 -18.67
N THR A 37 -34.05 40.86 -19.97
CA THR A 37 -33.19 40.36 -21.03
C THR A 37 -31.92 41.21 -21.13
N GLY A 38 -30.82 40.58 -21.55
CA GLY A 38 -29.70 41.26 -22.19
C GLY A 38 -28.38 41.23 -21.43
N GLY A 39 -27.33 40.75 -22.10
CA GLY A 39 -25.94 41.02 -21.73
C GLY A 39 -25.02 39.81 -21.81
N GLY A 40 -24.80 39.27 -23.01
CA GLY A 40 -23.67 38.36 -23.25
C GLY A 40 -22.35 39.11 -23.07
N VAL A 41 -21.56 38.70 -22.08
CA VAL A 41 -20.18 39.13 -21.92
C VAL A 41 -19.29 38.03 -22.49
N VAL A 42 -18.63 38.33 -23.60
CA VAL A 42 -17.57 37.50 -24.19
C VAL A 42 -16.35 37.59 -23.28
N PRO A 43 -15.81 36.48 -22.76
CA PRO A 43 -14.57 36.52 -21.99
C PRO A 43 -13.38 36.82 -22.91
N ALA A 44 -12.53 37.75 -22.48
CA ALA A 44 -11.28 38.09 -23.15
C ALA A 44 -10.37 36.86 -23.29
N PRO A 45 -9.60 36.74 -24.39
CA PRO A 45 -8.66 35.64 -24.59
C PRO A 45 -7.54 35.70 -23.55
N ALA A 46 -7.22 34.52 -23.00
CA ALA A 46 -6.12 34.34 -22.06
C ALA A 46 -4.77 34.72 -22.70
N PRO A 47 -3.85 35.37 -21.95
CA PRO A 47 -2.52 35.67 -22.45
C PRO A 47 -1.73 34.38 -22.72
N ALA A 48 -1.01 34.37 -23.84
CA ALA A 48 -0.16 33.27 -24.26
C ALA A 48 0.91 32.94 -23.19
N PRO A 49 1.24 31.65 -22.98
CA PRO A 49 2.26 31.25 -22.02
C PRO A 49 3.64 31.76 -22.47
N ALA A 50 4.39 32.32 -21.52
CA ALA A 50 5.77 32.74 -21.71
C ALA A 50 6.66 31.54 -22.12
N PRO A 51 7.67 31.76 -22.97
CA PRO A 51 8.57 30.69 -23.42
C PRO A 51 9.38 30.13 -22.25
N VAL A 52 9.42 28.80 -22.17
CA VAL A 52 10.24 28.03 -21.22
C VAL A 52 11.71 28.23 -21.57
N PRO A 53 12.60 28.53 -20.60
CA PRO A 53 14.03 28.64 -20.89
C PRO A 53 14.61 27.26 -21.22
N VAL A 54 15.20 27.16 -22.40
CA VAL A 54 16.07 26.06 -22.83
C VAL A 54 17.33 26.12 -21.98
N TRP A 55 17.52 25.15 -21.09
CA TRP A 55 18.77 25.00 -20.36
C TRP A 55 19.82 24.41 -21.28
N GLY A 56 20.81 25.23 -21.61
CA GLY A 56 21.97 24.89 -22.39
C GLY A 56 22.89 23.91 -21.66
N THR A 57 23.52 23.07 -22.47
CA THR A 57 24.71 22.29 -22.19
C THR A 57 25.81 23.16 -21.58
N THR A 58 26.37 22.75 -20.44
CA THR A 58 27.63 23.30 -19.90
C THR A 58 28.65 22.18 -19.79
N PRO A 59 29.92 22.41 -20.20
CA PRO A 59 30.93 21.37 -20.36
C PRO A 59 31.76 21.13 -19.09
N GLY A 60 32.29 19.90 -18.98
CA GLY A 60 33.57 19.53 -18.37
C GLY A 60 33.91 20.10 -16.98
N ILE A 61 33.64 19.32 -15.93
CA ILE A 61 34.33 19.46 -14.64
C ILE A 61 35.35 18.32 -14.52
N ILE A 62 36.63 18.70 -14.58
CA ILE A 62 37.75 17.85 -14.16
C ILE A 62 37.80 17.93 -12.63
N VAL A 63 37.50 16.84 -11.95
CA VAL A 63 37.69 16.71 -10.50
C VAL A 63 39.11 16.22 -10.25
N GLN A 64 39.98 17.12 -9.76
CA GLN A 64 41.22 16.74 -9.10
C GLN A 64 40.90 16.19 -7.71
N THR A 65 41.32 14.95 -7.43
CA THR A 65 41.30 14.36 -6.09
C THR A 65 42.51 14.83 -5.27
N PRO A 66 42.33 15.25 -4.00
CA PRO A 66 43.45 15.51 -3.09
C PRO A 66 44.02 14.20 -2.51
N PRO A 67 45.31 14.18 -2.10
CA PRO A 67 45.94 13.01 -1.49
C PRO A 67 45.59 12.92 0.01
N ASP A 68 45.68 11.69 0.53
CA ASP A 68 45.82 11.32 1.93
C ASP A 68 44.59 11.49 2.86
N VAL A 69 43.78 10.43 2.93
CA VAL A 69 43.16 9.99 4.19
C VAL A 69 43.35 8.48 4.33
N ALA A 70 44.50 8.10 4.88
CA ALA A 70 44.70 6.79 5.49
C ALA A 70 44.18 6.83 6.93
N ALA A 71 43.18 5.99 7.25
CA ALA A 71 42.88 5.40 8.57
C ALA A 71 41.38 5.14 8.75
N ALA A 72 40.85 4.12 8.07
CA ALA A 72 39.75 3.29 8.56
C ALA A 72 39.80 1.98 7.78
N GLY A 73 39.97 0.86 8.47
CA GLY A 73 40.18 -0.47 7.89
C GLY A 73 38.97 -1.05 7.15
N ALA A 74 38.57 -0.42 6.04
CA ALA A 74 37.73 -1.04 5.04
C ALA A 74 38.61 -1.96 4.18
N LYS A 75 38.44 -3.28 4.33
CA LYS A 75 38.97 -4.24 3.36
C LYS A 75 38.38 -3.88 2.00
N SER A 76 39.26 -3.63 1.02
CA SER A 76 38.86 -3.45 -0.38
C SER A 76 37.96 -4.62 -0.79
N ALA A 77 36.82 -4.32 -1.41
CA ALA A 77 36.05 -5.32 -2.15
C ALA A 77 37.05 -6.04 -3.07
N GLY A 78 37.19 -7.35 -2.86
CA GLY A 78 38.18 -8.16 -3.52
C GLY A 78 38.13 -7.94 -5.03
N ARG A 79 39.31 -7.75 -5.63
CA ARG A 79 39.50 -7.84 -7.07
C ARG A 79 38.89 -9.18 -7.51
N TYR A 80 37.83 -9.13 -8.32
CA TYR A 80 37.29 -10.31 -8.97
C TYR A 80 38.41 -10.87 -9.85
N VAL A 81 38.98 -12.00 -9.44
CA VAL A 81 39.96 -12.76 -10.21
C VAL A 81 39.15 -13.66 -11.13
N PRO A 82 39.17 -13.46 -12.46
CA PRO A 82 38.33 -14.21 -13.39
C PRO A 82 38.70 -15.70 -13.53
N ASP A 83 39.76 -16.17 -12.88
CA ASP A 83 40.43 -17.43 -13.22
C ASP A 83 40.43 -18.46 -12.10
N ASP A 84 39.50 -18.41 -11.12
CA ASP A 84 39.28 -19.55 -10.22
C ASP A 84 38.10 -20.42 -10.71
N PRO A 85 38.35 -21.46 -11.52
CA PRO A 85 37.33 -22.39 -12.01
C PRO A 85 36.64 -23.18 -10.88
N ALA A 86 37.08 -23.07 -9.62
CA ALA A 86 36.44 -23.71 -8.48
C ALA A 86 35.26 -22.92 -7.91
N THR A 87 35.04 -21.65 -8.30
CA THR A 87 34.04 -20.83 -7.59
C THR A 87 32.61 -20.96 -8.13
N VAL A 88 32.39 -21.33 -9.41
CA VAL A 88 31.01 -21.61 -9.92
C VAL A 88 30.95 -22.57 -11.14
N PRO A 89 31.40 -23.84 -11.09
CA PRO A 89 31.20 -24.76 -12.21
C PRO A 89 29.83 -25.50 -12.22
N TYR A 90 28.96 -25.30 -11.24
CA TYR A 90 27.82 -26.23 -11.01
C TYR A 90 26.44 -25.79 -11.51
N LEU A 91 26.29 -24.65 -12.19
CA LEU A 91 24.96 -24.18 -12.64
C LEU A 91 24.52 -24.67 -14.04
N PHE A 92 25.33 -25.48 -14.75
CA PHE A 92 25.10 -25.80 -16.17
C PHE A 92 25.00 -27.28 -16.55
N HIS A 93 24.79 -28.19 -15.59
CA HIS A 93 24.48 -29.59 -15.92
C HIS A 93 23.02 -29.91 -15.61
N GLY A 94 22.13 -29.57 -16.55
CA GLY A 94 20.69 -29.79 -16.37
C GLY A 94 19.86 -29.67 -17.65
N ASN A 95 19.85 -30.76 -18.41
CA ASN A 95 18.75 -31.27 -19.25
C ASN A 95 18.11 -30.34 -20.32
N SER A 96 18.31 -30.68 -21.59
CA SER A 96 17.79 -30.07 -22.81
C SER A 96 16.26 -30.21 -23.00
N GLY A 97 15.49 -29.80 -22.00
CA GLY A 97 14.03 -29.70 -22.06
C GLY A 97 13.59 -28.51 -22.89
N ARG A 98 13.02 -28.80 -24.07
CA ARG A 98 12.45 -27.86 -25.05
C ARG A 98 11.55 -26.80 -24.41
N TYR A 99 12.06 -25.57 -24.29
CA TYR A 99 11.22 -24.37 -24.31
C TYR A 99 11.49 -23.65 -25.63
N PRO A 100 10.47 -23.40 -26.47
CA PRO A 100 10.65 -22.62 -27.68
C PRO A 100 10.79 -21.15 -27.28
N VAL A 101 12.03 -20.69 -27.13
CA VAL A 101 12.34 -19.26 -27.23
C VAL A 101 12.29 -18.92 -28.72
N PRO A 102 11.54 -17.89 -29.16
CA PRO A 102 11.50 -17.50 -30.56
C PRO A 102 12.88 -16.99 -30.98
N ILE A 103 13.62 -17.83 -31.68
CA ILE A 103 14.89 -17.49 -32.32
C ILE A 103 14.56 -16.58 -33.50
N ILE A 104 15.04 -15.35 -33.44
CA ILE A 104 15.05 -14.44 -34.58
C ILE A 104 16.01 -15.05 -35.61
N HIS A 105 15.46 -15.62 -36.68
CA HIS A 105 16.23 -16.17 -37.78
C HIS A 105 16.87 -15.03 -38.59
N THR A 106 18.15 -14.74 -38.32
CA THR A 106 19.02 -14.13 -39.33
C THR A 106 19.52 -15.21 -40.28
N THR A 107 19.10 -15.10 -41.53
CA THR A 107 19.48 -16.01 -42.62
C THR A 107 20.94 -15.83 -43.06
N SER A 108 21.50 -16.99 -43.43
CA SER A 108 22.65 -17.26 -44.33
C SER A 108 24.05 -16.86 -43.89
N SER A 109 24.87 -17.84 -43.51
CA SER A 109 25.79 -18.53 -44.46
C SER A 109 26.59 -19.62 -43.72
N SER A 110 26.79 -20.75 -44.40
CA SER A 110 27.48 -21.95 -43.94
C SER A 110 28.97 -21.72 -43.61
N SER A 111 29.35 -22.01 -42.36
CA SER A 111 30.72 -22.44 -42.04
C SER A 111 30.70 -23.43 -40.88
N THR A 112 31.22 -24.62 -41.15
CA THR A 112 31.61 -25.66 -40.21
C THR A 112 32.54 -25.13 -39.11
N GLY A 113 32.22 -25.40 -37.84
CA GLY A 113 33.16 -25.29 -36.73
C GLY A 113 32.68 -24.37 -35.59
N ASN A 114 32.58 -24.99 -34.41
CA ASN A 114 32.26 -24.41 -33.10
C ASN A 114 30.81 -23.99 -32.88
N GLU A 115 30.06 -24.91 -32.27
CA GLU A 115 28.87 -24.58 -31.48
C GLU A 115 29.20 -23.36 -30.62
N THR A 116 28.53 -22.26 -30.94
CA THR A 116 28.63 -20.99 -30.23
C THR A 116 28.21 -21.24 -28.79
N GLU A 117 29.19 -21.28 -27.90
CA GLU A 117 29.03 -21.32 -26.46
C GLU A 117 28.12 -20.16 -26.05
N VAL A 118 26.85 -20.44 -25.78
CA VAL A 118 25.93 -19.45 -25.21
C VAL A 118 26.35 -19.30 -23.75
N VAL A 119 27.42 -18.54 -23.53
CA VAL A 119 27.89 -18.16 -22.20
C VAL A 119 26.91 -17.12 -21.65
N LEU A 120 25.94 -17.59 -20.88
CA LEU A 120 25.12 -16.79 -19.97
C LEU A 120 25.36 -17.42 -18.60
N PRO A 121 26.04 -16.80 -17.62
CA PRO A 121 25.43 -15.72 -16.81
C PRO A 121 26.50 -14.73 -16.22
N PRO A 122 26.21 -13.70 -15.40
CA PRO A 122 25.78 -13.91 -14.01
C PRO A 122 24.70 -12.91 -13.61
N ILE A 123 23.47 -13.40 -13.42
CA ILE A 123 22.45 -12.68 -12.65
C ILE A 123 23.11 -12.14 -11.39
N PRO A 124 22.83 -10.89 -10.97
CA PRO A 124 23.65 -10.25 -9.95
C PRO A 124 23.70 -11.18 -8.74
N ILE A 125 24.89 -11.43 -8.19
CA ILE A 125 25.12 -12.49 -7.20
C ILE A 125 24.19 -12.36 -5.98
N GLU A 126 23.70 -11.15 -5.75
CA GLU A 126 22.72 -10.78 -4.74
C GLU A 126 21.34 -11.47 -4.90
N TRP A 127 21.02 -11.94 -6.10
CA TRP A 127 19.73 -12.54 -6.46
C TRP A 127 19.78 -14.07 -6.49
N ILE A 128 20.97 -14.65 -6.43
CA ILE A 128 21.14 -16.10 -6.41
C ILE A 128 20.93 -16.56 -4.97
N ILE A 129 19.72 -17.04 -4.66
CA ILE A 129 19.45 -17.75 -3.42
C ILE A 129 19.54 -19.23 -3.71
N ALA A 130 20.72 -19.83 -3.57
CA ALA A 130 20.92 -21.26 -3.75
C ALA A 130 21.99 -21.77 -2.78
N PRO A 131 22.00 -23.06 -2.41
CA PRO A 131 23.07 -23.62 -1.59
C PRO A 131 24.35 -23.78 -2.43
N ARG A 132 25.53 -23.76 -1.80
CA ARG A 132 26.82 -23.98 -2.50
C ARG A 132 26.87 -25.32 -3.25
N ASN A 133 26.28 -26.36 -2.67
CA ASN A 133 26.28 -27.71 -3.21
C ASN A 133 24.83 -28.14 -3.50
N ILE A 134 24.42 -28.07 -4.76
CA ILE A 134 23.14 -28.63 -5.22
C ILE A 134 23.41 -30.07 -5.64
N THR A 135 23.03 -31.05 -4.81
CA THR A 135 23.27 -32.48 -5.09
C THR A 135 22.22 -33.09 -5.99
N SER A 136 21.00 -32.53 -6.02
CA SER A 136 19.91 -32.95 -6.91
C SER A 136 19.07 -31.77 -7.37
N SER A 137 18.60 -31.82 -8.62
CA SER A 137 17.67 -30.83 -9.18
C SER A 137 16.35 -30.73 -8.42
N ASP A 138 15.97 -31.82 -7.73
CA ASP A 138 14.68 -31.95 -7.04
C ASP A 138 14.66 -31.25 -5.68
N GLN A 139 15.80 -30.75 -5.20
CA GLN A 139 15.90 -30.07 -3.92
C GLN A 139 15.30 -28.65 -3.96
N CYS A 140 15.22 -28.03 -5.14
CA CYS A 140 14.77 -26.65 -5.30
C CYS A 140 13.30 -26.59 -5.76
N PRO A 141 12.47 -25.72 -5.14
CA PRO A 141 11.10 -25.55 -5.59
C PRO A 141 11.09 -24.94 -7.00
N ASN A 142 10.24 -25.49 -7.89
CA ASN A 142 10.03 -24.86 -9.18
C ASN A 142 9.36 -23.48 -9.03
N ALA A 143 9.46 -22.63 -10.05
CA ALA A 143 8.91 -21.28 -10.05
C ALA A 143 7.40 -21.26 -9.69
N GLY A 144 6.64 -22.20 -10.25
CA GLY A 144 5.22 -22.36 -9.99
C GLY A 144 4.90 -22.65 -8.51
N ALA A 145 5.67 -23.51 -7.86
CA ALA A 145 5.52 -23.85 -6.44
C ALA A 145 5.83 -22.64 -5.54
N THR A 146 6.84 -21.84 -5.89
CA THR A 146 7.16 -20.60 -5.17
C THR A 146 6.02 -19.59 -5.28
N ILE A 147 5.54 -19.31 -6.50
CA ILE A 147 4.43 -18.38 -6.74
C ILE A 147 3.14 -18.88 -6.06
N ALA A 148 2.85 -20.19 -6.14
CA ALA A 148 1.71 -20.80 -5.46
C ALA A 148 1.81 -20.66 -3.94
N THR A 149 3.01 -20.79 -3.37
CA THR A 149 3.23 -20.61 -1.93
C THR A 149 3.02 -19.16 -1.50
N PHE A 150 3.46 -18.18 -2.29
CA PHE A 150 3.16 -16.78 -2.04
C PHE A 150 1.64 -16.53 -2.08
N ALA A 151 0.95 -17.07 -3.09
CA ALA A 151 -0.49 -16.88 -3.25
C ALA A 151 -1.27 -17.53 -2.10
N ALA A 152 -0.88 -18.73 -1.68
CA ALA A 152 -1.47 -19.43 -0.54
C ALA A 152 -1.27 -18.66 0.77
N THR A 153 -0.06 -18.13 1.00
CA THR A 153 0.25 -17.31 2.18
C THR A 153 -0.63 -16.06 2.22
N ASP A 154 -0.76 -15.35 1.10
CA ASP A 154 -1.60 -14.15 1.00
C ASP A 154 -3.10 -14.47 1.16
N LEU A 155 -3.57 -15.62 0.68
CA LEU A 155 -4.95 -16.07 0.88
C LEU A 155 -5.24 -16.36 2.36
N ILE A 156 -4.33 -17.05 3.04
CA ILE A 156 -4.45 -17.31 4.48
C ILE A 156 -4.49 -15.98 5.24
N LEU A 157 -3.61 -15.04 4.89
CA LEU A 157 -3.61 -13.70 5.47
C LEU A 157 -4.91 -12.94 5.21
N ALA A 158 -5.51 -13.08 4.03
CA ALA A 158 -6.81 -12.48 3.74
C ALA A 158 -7.89 -12.93 4.73
N VAL A 159 -7.91 -14.21 5.11
CA VAL A 159 -8.86 -14.75 6.09
C VAL A 159 -8.61 -14.16 7.48
N PHE A 160 -7.36 -14.09 7.92
CA PHE A 160 -7.02 -13.49 9.21
C PHE A 160 -7.35 -12.00 9.27
N LEU A 161 -7.10 -11.25 8.18
CA LEU A 161 -7.38 -9.82 8.10
C LEU A 161 -8.86 -9.49 8.30
N ILE A 162 -9.79 -10.37 7.93
CA ILE A 162 -11.22 -10.17 8.23
C ILE A 162 -11.45 -9.97 9.73
N VAL A 163 -10.72 -10.71 10.56
CA VAL A 163 -10.85 -10.68 12.01
C VAL A 163 -9.95 -9.61 12.62
N THR A 164 -8.66 -9.59 12.26
CA THR A 164 -7.65 -8.73 12.91
C THR A 164 -7.65 -7.30 12.42
N ALA A 165 -8.15 -7.01 11.22
CA ALA A 165 -8.29 -5.64 10.75
C ALA A 165 -9.62 -4.99 11.19
N ALA A 166 -10.55 -5.77 11.75
CA ALA A 166 -11.83 -5.26 12.19
C ALA A 166 -11.66 -4.47 13.50
N ARG A 167 -11.71 -3.14 13.42
CA ARG A 167 -11.59 -2.22 14.56
C ARG A 167 -12.35 -2.64 15.84
N PRO A 168 -13.64 -3.03 15.81
CA PRO A 168 -14.34 -3.40 17.05
C PRO A 168 -13.81 -4.70 17.66
N LEU A 169 -13.30 -5.63 16.86
CA LEU A 169 -12.67 -6.85 17.35
C LEU A 169 -11.31 -6.53 17.96
N VAL A 170 -10.49 -5.72 17.28
CA VAL A 170 -9.20 -5.23 17.83
C VAL A 170 -9.41 -4.49 19.14
N TYR A 171 -10.41 -3.61 19.21
CA TYR A 171 -10.73 -2.85 20.41
C TYR A 171 -11.09 -3.76 21.60
N ARG A 172 -11.84 -4.83 21.34
CA ARG A 172 -12.16 -5.82 22.39
C ARG A 172 -10.96 -6.68 22.76
N ALA A 173 -10.22 -7.19 21.77
CA ALA A 173 -9.07 -8.06 21.97
C ALA A 173 -7.92 -7.36 22.71
N THR A 174 -7.79 -6.05 22.51
CA THR A 174 -6.74 -5.23 23.15
C THR A 174 -7.20 -4.53 24.42
N PHE A 175 -8.26 -5.03 25.07
CA PHE A 175 -8.79 -4.48 26.32
C PHE A 175 -9.07 -2.97 26.25
N HIS A 176 -9.63 -2.50 25.14
CA HIS A 176 -10.02 -1.10 24.90
C HIS A 176 -8.84 -0.12 24.73
N ILE A 177 -7.60 -0.63 24.57
CA ILE A 177 -6.40 0.19 24.36
C ILE A 177 -6.29 0.64 22.90
N PHE A 178 -6.37 -0.29 21.94
CA PHE A 178 -6.25 0.01 20.51
C PHE A 178 -7.59 0.05 19.81
N GLY A 179 -7.73 0.78 18.70
CA GLY A 179 -8.98 0.82 17.94
C GLY A 179 -10.10 1.68 18.55
N LYS A 180 -9.82 2.52 19.55
CA LYS A 180 -10.77 3.52 20.08
C LYS A 180 -11.22 4.48 18.97
N ARG A 181 -12.53 4.72 18.84
CA ARG A 181 -13.12 5.66 17.87
C ARG A 181 -12.57 7.07 18.01
N GLY A 182 -12.33 7.77 16.90
CA GLY A 182 -11.74 9.11 16.87
C GLY A 182 -10.33 9.24 17.45
N GLY A 183 -9.67 8.14 17.83
CA GLY A 183 -8.31 8.16 18.37
C GLY A 183 -7.23 8.11 17.29
N TYR A 184 -5.96 8.19 17.71
CA TYR A 184 -4.76 7.99 16.88
C TYR A 184 -4.55 6.52 16.46
N GLY A 185 -5.63 5.74 16.28
CA GLY A 185 -5.58 4.31 15.99
C GLY A 185 -4.84 4.01 14.69
N ALA A 186 -5.15 4.73 13.61
CA ALA A 186 -4.43 4.63 12.34
C ALA A 186 -2.93 4.90 12.52
N TYR A 187 -2.55 5.92 13.31
CA TYR A 187 -1.14 6.27 13.55
C TYR A 187 -0.36 5.13 14.23
N TRP A 188 -0.91 4.50 15.26
CA TRP A 188 -0.20 3.40 15.93
C TRP A 188 -0.19 2.10 15.12
N THR A 189 -1.30 1.82 14.42
CA THR A 189 -1.44 0.57 13.67
C THR A 189 -0.51 0.51 12.46
N TRP A 190 -0.25 1.61 11.74
CA TRP A 190 0.73 1.57 10.64
C TRP A 190 2.17 1.33 11.11
N VAL A 191 2.58 1.92 12.24
CA VAL A 191 3.93 1.70 12.80
C VAL A 191 4.08 0.25 13.24
N MET A 192 3.11 -0.28 14.00
CA MET A 192 3.12 -1.67 14.43
C MET A 192 3.20 -2.62 13.23
N TRP A 193 2.40 -2.35 12.18
CA TRP A 193 2.39 -3.19 11.00
C TRP A 193 3.69 -3.09 10.20
N LEU A 194 4.30 -1.90 10.10
CA LEU A 194 5.61 -1.74 9.49
C LEU A 194 6.66 -2.58 10.22
N VAL A 195 6.71 -2.48 11.55
CA VAL A 195 7.66 -3.21 12.39
C VAL A 195 7.47 -4.71 12.23
N LEU A 196 6.24 -5.22 12.32
CA LEU A 196 5.96 -6.64 12.17
C LEU A 196 6.36 -7.15 10.77
N GLN A 197 6.04 -6.41 9.71
CA GLN A 197 6.43 -6.80 8.34
C GLN A 197 7.95 -6.79 8.14
N VAL A 198 8.64 -5.79 8.68
CA VAL A 198 10.12 -5.75 8.67
C VAL A 198 10.67 -6.96 9.43
N MET A 199 10.15 -7.26 10.62
CA MET A 199 10.53 -8.44 11.39
C MET A 199 10.29 -9.74 10.64
N GLY A 200 9.19 -9.87 9.92
CA GLY A 200 8.90 -11.04 9.08
C GLY A 200 9.94 -11.26 7.98
N ASN A 201 10.35 -10.19 7.32
CA ASN A 201 11.40 -10.25 6.29
C ASN A 201 12.79 -10.49 6.90
N VAL A 202 13.10 -9.91 8.07
CA VAL A 202 14.33 -10.19 8.82
C VAL A 202 14.38 -11.67 9.23
N GLY A 203 13.29 -12.21 9.77
CA GLY A 203 13.19 -13.60 10.18
C GLY A 203 13.38 -14.57 9.02
N ALA A 204 12.73 -14.30 7.88
CA ALA A 204 12.92 -15.09 6.67
C ALA A 204 14.36 -15.03 6.16
N ALA A 205 14.98 -13.84 6.09
CA ALA A 205 16.35 -13.68 5.65
C ALA A 205 17.35 -14.35 6.59
N LEU A 206 17.17 -14.26 7.92
CA LEU A 206 17.99 -14.97 8.90
C LEU A 206 17.87 -16.48 8.75
N LEU A 207 16.66 -16.99 8.49
CA LEU A 207 16.43 -18.40 8.26
C LEU A 207 17.16 -18.90 7.00
N VAL A 208 17.22 -18.10 5.94
CA VAL A 208 18.01 -18.43 4.75
C VAL A 208 19.51 -18.45 5.08
N VAL A 209 20.07 -17.35 5.58
CA VAL A 209 21.52 -17.20 5.78
C VAL A 209 22.07 -18.17 6.84
N ARG A 210 21.26 -18.61 7.81
CA ARG A 210 21.65 -19.61 8.81
C ARG A 210 21.39 -21.05 8.39
N SER A 211 20.80 -21.30 7.23
CA SER A 211 20.64 -22.66 6.73
C SER A 211 21.96 -23.15 6.15
N GLU A 212 22.30 -24.41 6.41
CA GLU A 212 23.53 -25.04 5.92
C GLU A 212 23.61 -24.94 4.38
N GLY A 213 24.76 -24.48 3.89
CA GLY A 213 25.03 -24.26 2.47
C GLY A 213 24.72 -22.85 1.94
N TYR A 214 24.06 -21.98 2.73
CA TYR A 214 23.68 -20.60 2.35
C TYR A 214 24.56 -19.53 3.02
N GLU A 215 25.65 -19.91 3.67
CA GLU A 215 26.50 -19.02 4.49
C GLU A 215 27.23 -17.95 3.66
N HIS A 216 27.26 -18.11 2.34
CA HIS A 216 27.85 -17.16 1.40
C HIS A 216 26.91 -15.99 1.06
N LEU A 217 25.63 -16.10 1.39
CA LEU A 217 24.66 -15.05 1.11
C LEU A 217 24.75 -13.94 2.16
N GLU A 218 24.88 -12.70 1.70
CA GLU A 218 24.85 -11.56 2.62
C GLU A 218 23.41 -11.31 3.07
N PHE A 219 23.22 -11.25 4.38
CA PHE A 219 21.92 -11.01 5.02
C PHE A 219 21.17 -9.80 4.45
N LEU A 220 21.84 -8.66 4.25
CA LEU A 220 21.20 -7.42 3.80
C LEU A 220 20.60 -7.56 2.39
N LYS A 221 21.27 -8.31 1.51
CA LYS A 221 20.83 -8.55 0.12
C LYS A 221 19.60 -9.46 0.10
N VAL A 222 19.65 -10.56 0.86
CA VAL A 222 18.52 -11.49 1.02
C VAL A 222 17.32 -10.78 1.65
N PHE A 223 17.55 -9.97 2.68
CA PHE A 223 16.51 -9.16 3.32
C PHE A 223 15.85 -8.20 2.33
N ALA A 224 16.65 -7.41 1.58
CA ALA A 224 16.14 -6.47 0.59
C ALA A 224 15.36 -7.16 -0.53
N LEU A 225 15.80 -8.35 -0.96
CA LEU A 225 15.07 -9.18 -1.90
C LEU A 225 13.69 -9.57 -1.34
N TYR A 226 13.60 -10.04 -0.09
CA TYR A 226 12.32 -10.34 0.56
C TYR A 226 11.43 -9.11 0.77
N LEU A 227 12.00 -7.90 0.91
CA LEU A 227 11.20 -6.67 0.95
C LEU A 227 10.39 -6.46 -0.34
N SER A 228 10.91 -6.92 -1.48
CA SER A 228 10.28 -6.81 -2.80
C SER A 228 9.21 -7.86 -3.10
N ARG A 229 8.97 -8.81 -2.18
CA ARG A 229 7.96 -9.87 -2.35
C ARG A 229 6.57 -9.26 -2.65
N PRO A 230 5.78 -9.84 -3.58
CA PRO A 230 4.40 -9.44 -3.76
C PRO A 230 3.58 -9.64 -2.47
N ARG A 231 2.63 -8.73 -2.24
CA ARG A 231 1.69 -8.77 -1.11
C ARG A 231 0.31 -8.31 -1.60
N LEU A 232 -0.74 -9.06 -1.27
CA LEU A 232 -2.13 -8.72 -1.64
C LEU A 232 -2.95 -8.10 -0.50
N LYS A 233 -2.36 -7.89 0.67
CA LYS A 233 -3.07 -7.51 1.90
C LYS A 233 -3.92 -6.24 1.77
N ALA A 234 -3.38 -5.19 1.16
CA ALA A 234 -4.09 -3.92 1.03
C ALA A 234 -5.21 -3.98 -0.03
N TRP A 235 -5.12 -4.90 -1.00
CA TRP A 235 -6.22 -5.20 -1.91
C TRP A 235 -7.40 -5.85 -1.17
N TRP A 236 -7.11 -6.84 -0.32
CA TRP A 236 -8.13 -7.46 0.53
C TRP A 236 -8.79 -6.46 1.46
N LEU A 237 -8.03 -5.56 2.09
CA LEU A 237 -8.62 -4.51 2.93
C LEU A 237 -9.45 -3.51 2.15
N ALA A 238 -9.08 -3.17 0.91
CA ALA A 238 -9.90 -2.33 0.04
C ALA A 238 -11.24 -3.02 -0.28
N ILE A 239 -11.22 -4.32 -0.58
CA ILE A 239 -12.43 -5.13 -0.81
C ILE A 239 -13.27 -5.22 0.47
N LEU A 240 -12.69 -5.59 1.60
CA LEU A 240 -13.41 -5.69 2.87
C LEU A 240 -14.04 -4.36 3.29
N ARG A 241 -13.32 -3.25 3.07
CA ARG A 241 -13.87 -1.91 3.31
C ARG A 241 -15.08 -1.60 2.44
N THR A 242 -15.03 -1.93 1.14
CA THR A 242 -16.14 -1.64 0.21
C THR A 242 -17.35 -2.55 0.47
N LEU A 243 -17.13 -3.83 0.77
CA LEU A 243 -18.18 -4.80 1.06
C LEU A 243 -18.83 -4.59 2.43
N PHE A 244 -18.02 -4.33 3.47
CA PHE A 244 -18.49 -4.25 4.86
C PHE A 244 -18.56 -2.80 5.35
N SER A 245 -19.54 -2.07 4.84
CA SER A 245 -20.01 -0.83 5.49
C SER A 245 -21.07 -1.19 6.52
N CYS A 246 -20.65 -1.53 7.74
CA CYS A 246 -21.62 -1.70 8.83
C CYS A 246 -22.26 -0.35 9.14
N GLY A 247 -23.50 -0.16 8.68
CA GLY A 247 -24.35 0.91 9.18
C GLY A 247 -24.39 0.80 10.69
N ALA A 248 -23.81 1.79 11.37
CA ALA A 248 -23.66 1.86 12.82
C ALA A 248 -24.86 1.24 13.56
N ARG A 249 -24.77 -0.06 13.89
CA ARG A 249 -25.57 -0.57 14.99
C ARG A 249 -24.90 0.06 16.21
N ARG A 250 -25.64 0.89 16.95
CA ARG A 250 -25.22 1.28 18.30
C ARG A 250 -24.85 -0.03 18.99
N PHE A 251 -23.57 -0.22 19.27
CA PHE A 251 -23.19 -1.24 20.24
C PHE A 251 -23.87 -0.78 21.53
N PRO A 252 -24.73 -1.59 22.14
CA PRO A 252 -25.34 -1.23 23.40
C PRO A 252 -24.21 -1.21 24.42
N ASP A 253 -23.71 -0.02 24.74
CA ASP A 253 -22.93 0.18 25.95
C ASP A 253 -23.89 -0.23 27.09
N GLY A 254 -23.50 -1.24 27.86
CA GLY A 254 -24.36 -2.03 28.74
C GLY A 254 -25.00 -1.31 29.93
N ASN A 255 -25.21 0.01 29.85
CA ASN A 255 -25.82 0.82 30.90
C ASN A 255 -27.21 1.30 30.47
N LYS A 256 -28.14 0.34 30.33
CA LYS A 256 -29.55 0.59 29.98
C LYS A 256 -30.21 1.64 30.89
N ARG A 257 -29.78 1.72 32.16
CA ARG A 257 -30.33 2.63 33.17
C ARG A 257 -29.95 4.10 32.96
N LEU A 258 -28.68 4.34 32.60
CA LEU A 258 -28.19 5.68 32.24
C LEU A 258 -28.64 6.11 30.84
N GLU A 259 -28.94 5.18 29.93
CA GLU A 259 -29.53 5.50 28.63
C GLU A 259 -31.00 5.92 28.72
N GLU A 260 -31.75 5.47 29.73
CA GLU A 260 -33.15 5.88 29.94
C GLU A 260 -33.23 7.26 30.60
N GLU A 261 -32.46 7.50 31.66
CA GLU A 261 -32.36 8.83 32.28
C GLU A 261 -31.81 9.89 31.31
N ARG A 262 -30.86 9.49 30.45
CA ARG A 262 -30.30 10.37 29.42
C ARG A 262 -31.22 10.52 28.21
N LYS A 263 -32.14 9.60 27.92
CA LYS A 263 -33.11 9.75 26.79
C LYS A 263 -34.09 10.89 27.02
N GLU A 264 -34.53 11.12 28.27
CA GLU A 264 -35.44 12.22 28.59
C GLU A 264 -34.75 13.59 28.55
N GLU A 265 -33.50 13.69 29.05
CA GLU A 265 -32.74 14.94 28.97
C GLU A 265 -32.19 15.23 27.56
N VAL A 266 -31.81 14.19 26.83
CA VAL A 266 -31.27 14.32 25.47
C VAL A 266 -32.37 14.61 24.44
N GLU A 267 -33.62 14.16 24.60
CA GLU A 267 -34.67 14.46 23.62
C GLU A 267 -34.90 15.99 23.43
N LYS A 268 -34.64 16.79 24.47
CA LYS A 268 -34.73 18.27 24.40
C LYS A 268 -33.45 18.95 23.89
N VAL A 269 -32.28 18.35 24.11
CA VAL A 269 -30.99 18.90 23.65
C VAL A 269 -30.65 18.42 22.23
N ASP A 270 -31.11 17.23 21.82
CA ASP A 270 -30.77 16.56 20.55
C ASP A 270 -31.31 17.31 19.33
N LEU A 271 -32.40 18.07 19.39
CA LEU A 271 -32.88 18.78 18.18
C LEU A 271 -31.97 19.94 17.77
N LEU A 272 -31.33 20.61 18.73
CA LEU A 272 -30.39 21.71 18.48
C LEU A 272 -28.94 21.21 18.35
N ASP A 273 -28.54 20.16 19.06
CA ASP A 273 -27.22 19.56 18.93
C ASP A 273 -27.10 18.56 17.76
N TRP A 274 -28.20 18.00 17.23
CA TRP A 274 -28.16 17.24 15.97
C TRP A 274 -27.79 18.13 14.79
N GLU A 275 -28.16 19.42 14.82
CA GLU A 275 -27.76 20.38 13.80
C GLU A 275 -26.28 20.79 13.94
N LYS A 276 -25.73 20.74 15.16
CA LYS A 276 -24.34 21.15 15.46
C LYS A 276 -23.33 20.00 15.49
N TYR A 277 -23.75 18.78 15.81
CA TYR A 277 -22.92 17.58 16.04
C TYR A 277 -23.50 16.29 15.43
N GLY A 278 -24.63 16.35 14.71
CA GLY A 278 -25.32 15.17 14.16
C GLY A 278 -24.58 14.43 13.04
N TYR A 279 -23.45 14.96 12.57
CA TYR A 279 -22.50 14.23 11.73
C TYR A 279 -21.54 13.41 12.60
N LYS A 280 -22.09 12.50 13.42
CA LYS A 280 -21.26 11.42 14.00
C LYS A 280 -20.91 10.47 12.86
N GLU A 281 -19.83 10.79 12.16
CA GLU A 281 -19.29 10.03 11.02
C GLU A 281 -19.42 8.53 11.32
N ARG A 282 -20.16 7.81 10.48
CA ARG A 282 -20.20 6.35 10.57
C ARG A 282 -18.83 5.85 10.12
N GLU A 283 -17.90 5.74 11.06
CA GLU A 283 -16.57 5.21 10.81
C GLU A 283 -16.66 3.79 10.24
N HIS A 284 -16.04 3.54 9.07
CA HIS A 284 -16.01 2.18 8.53
C HIS A 284 -15.03 1.30 9.34
N ILE A 285 -15.39 0.02 9.48
CA ILE A 285 -14.68 -0.94 10.33
C ILE A 285 -13.21 -1.11 9.95
N TYR A 286 -12.90 -1.04 8.65
CA TYR A 286 -11.57 -1.33 8.10
C TYR A 286 -10.81 -0.08 7.65
N VAL A 287 -11.28 1.14 7.94
CA VAL A 287 -10.64 2.38 7.45
C VAL A 287 -9.20 2.49 7.91
N ASP A 288 -8.99 2.39 9.22
CA ASP A 288 -7.69 2.63 9.85
C ASP A 288 -6.68 1.58 9.39
N ALA A 289 -7.10 0.32 9.31
CA ALA A 289 -6.28 -0.77 8.81
C ALA A 289 -5.91 -0.58 7.34
N TYR A 290 -6.86 -0.20 6.48
CA TYR A 290 -6.59 0.04 5.06
C TYR A 290 -5.59 1.18 4.84
N ILE A 291 -5.78 2.33 5.52
CA ILE A 291 -4.83 3.46 5.42
C ILE A 291 -3.44 3.04 5.89
N SER A 292 -3.38 2.33 7.01
CA SER A 292 -2.12 1.82 7.57
C SER A 292 -1.43 0.85 6.62
N ALA A 293 -2.18 -0.09 6.02
CA ALA A 293 -1.65 -1.03 5.04
C ALA A 293 -1.08 -0.31 3.83
N ALA A 294 -1.80 0.69 3.30
CA ALA A 294 -1.39 1.45 2.13
C ALA A 294 -0.09 2.24 2.38
N LEU A 295 0.05 2.83 3.57
CA LEU A 295 1.29 3.52 3.99
C LEU A 295 2.48 2.56 4.13
N VAL A 296 2.25 1.36 4.66
CA VAL A 296 3.30 0.34 4.76
C VAL A 296 3.68 -0.19 3.38
N GLU A 297 2.71 -0.42 2.50
CA GLU A 297 2.98 -0.91 1.13
C GLU A 297 3.76 0.11 0.30
N ILE A 298 3.45 1.42 0.39
CA ILE A 298 4.23 2.41 -0.36
C ILE A 298 5.70 2.43 0.08
N ILE A 299 5.99 2.30 1.39
CA ILE A 299 7.37 2.23 1.89
C ILE A 299 8.09 1.02 1.31
N PHE A 300 7.44 -0.15 1.30
CA PHE A 300 8.04 -1.35 0.73
C PHE A 300 8.18 -1.28 -0.79
N GLN A 301 7.23 -0.69 -1.51
CA GLN A 301 7.32 -0.49 -2.95
C GLN A 301 8.47 0.45 -3.30
N ILE A 302 8.66 1.55 -2.57
CA ILE A 302 9.82 2.44 -2.75
C ILE A 302 11.11 1.67 -2.50
N THR A 303 11.18 0.93 -1.39
CA THR A 303 12.39 0.17 -1.04
C THR A 303 12.71 -0.90 -2.09
N ALA A 304 11.68 -1.60 -2.57
CA ALA A 304 11.80 -2.59 -3.64
C ALA A 304 12.26 -1.95 -4.96
N ALA A 305 11.65 -0.83 -5.36
CA ALA A 305 12.03 -0.10 -6.56
C ALA A 305 13.48 0.38 -6.51
N VAL A 306 13.93 0.94 -5.38
CA VAL A 306 15.34 1.36 -5.21
C VAL A 306 16.27 0.16 -5.28
N PHE A 307 15.97 -0.92 -4.53
CA PHE A 307 16.81 -2.12 -4.51
C PHE A 307 16.92 -2.74 -5.91
N ILE A 308 15.79 -3.01 -6.55
CA ILE A 308 15.70 -3.56 -7.91
C ILE A 308 16.48 -2.66 -8.88
N GLY A 309 16.24 -1.35 -8.86
CA GLY A 309 16.91 -0.41 -9.75
C GLY A 309 18.43 -0.46 -9.64
N VAL A 310 18.93 -0.33 -8.42
CA VAL A 310 20.37 -0.36 -8.13
C VAL A 310 21.01 -1.69 -8.52
N THR A 311 20.32 -2.81 -8.34
CA THR A 311 20.86 -4.13 -8.72
C THR A 311 20.83 -4.39 -10.21
N TRP A 312 19.78 -3.94 -10.91
CA TRP A 312 19.63 -4.13 -12.36
C TRP A 312 20.50 -3.16 -13.17
N GLU A 313 20.83 -2.01 -12.61
CA GLU A 313 21.81 -1.10 -13.20
C GLU A 313 23.21 -1.72 -13.25
N ARG A 314 23.61 -2.41 -12.18
CA ARG A 314 24.91 -3.10 -12.07
C ARG A 314 25.02 -4.39 -12.89
N PHE A 315 23.92 -4.85 -13.45
CA PHE A 315 23.86 -6.12 -14.16
C PHE A 315 24.41 -5.99 -15.58
N PRO A 316 25.50 -6.71 -15.94
CA PRO A 316 26.20 -6.50 -17.20
C PRO A 316 25.52 -7.13 -18.43
N ASN A 317 24.53 -8.00 -18.24
CA ASN A 317 23.91 -8.74 -19.33
C ASN A 317 22.70 -7.98 -19.90
N GLU A 318 22.92 -7.31 -21.03
CA GLU A 318 21.91 -6.49 -21.68
C GLU A 318 20.71 -7.30 -22.23
N VAL A 319 20.87 -8.56 -22.60
CA VAL A 319 19.77 -9.39 -23.14
C VAL A 319 18.75 -9.70 -22.05
N ILE A 320 19.22 -10.17 -20.89
CA ILE A 320 18.34 -10.45 -19.75
C ILE A 320 17.75 -9.14 -19.19
N LYS A 321 18.53 -8.05 -19.20
CA LYS A 321 18.03 -6.72 -18.83
C LYS A 321 16.91 -6.24 -19.74
N GLN A 322 17.03 -6.43 -21.06
CA GLN A 322 15.97 -6.13 -22.03
C GLN A 322 14.72 -7.00 -21.79
N PHE A 323 14.89 -8.29 -21.47
CA PHE A 323 13.79 -9.17 -21.12
C PHE A 323 13.04 -8.69 -19.86
N MET A 324 13.77 -8.25 -18.84
CA MET A 324 13.19 -7.77 -17.58
C MET A 324 12.69 -6.32 -17.66
N GLN A 325 13.11 -5.56 -18.67
CA GLN A 325 12.85 -4.13 -18.79
C GLN A 325 11.37 -3.72 -18.67
N PRO A 326 10.39 -4.46 -19.25
CA PRO A 326 8.97 -4.14 -19.06
C PRO A 326 8.54 -4.23 -17.59
N SER A 327 8.95 -5.31 -16.90
CA SER A 327 8.66 -5.54 -15.48
C SER A 327 9.36 -4.53 -14.58
N LEU A 328 10.59 -4.12 -14.93
CA LEU A 328 11.36 -3.12 -14.19
C LEU A 328 10.71 -1.74 -14.26
N ARG A 329 10.39 -1.27 -15.47
CA ARG A 329 9.67 0.00 -15.67
C ARG A 329 8.38 0.02 -14.87
N TYR A 330 7.70 -1.12 -14.82
CA TYR A 330 6.47 -1.24 -14.07
C TYR A 330 6.68 -1.15 -12.56
N MET A 331 7.67 -1.89 -12.02
CA MET A 331 8.05 -1.80 -10.60
C MET A 331 8.47 -0.38 -10.18
N PHE A 332 9.13 0.39 -11.06
CA PHE A 332 9.49 1.79 -10.78
C PHE A 332 8.30 2.74 -10.79
N ALA A 333 7.27 2.48 -11.61
CA ALA A 333 6.07 3.31 -11.67
C ALA A 333 5.12 3.08 -10.48
N VAL A 334 5.13 1.89 -9.90
CA VAL A 334 4.19 1.45 -8.87
C VAL A 334 4.14 2.36 -7.63
N PRO A 335 5.25 2.77 -6.99
CA PRO A 335 5.19 3.68 -5.86
C PRO A 335 4.46 4.99 -6.18
N GLY A 336 4.70 5.56 -7.36
CA GLY A 336 4.05 6.77 -7.83
C GLY A 336 2.54 6.57 -8.05
N LEU A 337 2.16 5.47 -8.69
CA LEU A 337 0.75 5.10 -8.88
C LEU A 337 0.03 4.88 -7.55
N THR A 338 0.66 4.20 -6.60
CA THR A 338 0.13 4.00 -5.25
C THR A 338 -0.02 5.31 -4.51
N LEU A 339 0.95 6.22 -4.61
CA LEU A 339 0.88 7.53 -3.99
C LEU A 339 -0.30 8.34 -4.54
N VAL A 340 -0.46 8.37 -5.87
CA VAL A 340 -1.61 9.04 -6.51
C VAL A 340 -2.92 8.40 -6.06
N ALA A 341 -3.00 7.06 -6.00
CA ALA A 341 -4.19 6.36 -5.52
C ALA A 341 -4.52 6.72 -4.06
N ILE A 342 -3.52 6.90 -3.19
CA ILE A 342 -3.73 7.35 -1.81
C ILE A 342 -4.17 8.82 -1.78
N LEU A 343 -3.44 9.71 -2.47
CA LEU A 343 -3.69 11.16 -2.44
C LEU A 343 -5.00 11.57 -3.09
N VAL A 344 -5.46 10.85 -4.12
CA VAL A 344 -6.71 11.12 -4.82
C VAL A 344 -7.83 10.25 -4.25
N GLY A 345 -7.57 8.95 -4.09
CA GLY A 345 -8.56 7.98 -3.63
C GLY A 345 -9.01 8.26 -2.20
N VAL A 346 -8.10 8.52 -1.24
CA VAL A 346 -8.50 8.72 0.16
C VAL A 346 -9.36 9.96 0.36
N PRO A 347 -9.03 11.16 -0.16
CA PRO A 347 -9.88 12.33 0.00
C PRO A 347 -11.22 12.20 -0.71
N ILE A 348 -11.25 11.73 -1.97
CA ILE A 348 -12.53 11.54 -2.66
C ILE A 348 -13.36 10.47 -1.94
N TRP A 349 -12.73 9.43 -1.41
CA TRP A 349 -13.43 8.42 -0.61
C TRP A 349 -13.90 8.93 0.74
N ARG A 350 -13.21 9.90 1.37
CA ARG A 350 -13.72 10.54 2.58
C ARG A 350 -14.93 11.41 2.27
N LEU A 351 -14.80 12.31 1.28
CA LEU A 351 -15.87 13.19 0.83
C LEU A 351 -17.11 12.41 0.40
N THR A 352 -16.91 11.33 -0.35
CA THR A 352 -18.01 10.53 -0.86
C THR A 352 -18.48 9.51 0.15
N GLY A 353 -17.62 9.02 1.04
CA GLY A 353 -17.88 8.17 2.22
C GLY A 353 -19.07 8.65 3.07
N GLU A 354 -19.19 9.97 3.19
CA GLU A 354 -20.30 10.64 3.85
C GLU A 354 -21.62 10.59 3.04
N THR A 355 -21.55 10.48 1.71
CA THR A 355 -22.73 10.38 0.82
C THR A 355 -23.30 8.97 0.69
N TRP A 356 -22.60 7.93 1.18
CA TRP A 356 -23.14 6.55 1.28
C TRP A 356 -24.16 6.42 2.41
N ASN A 357 -24.49 7.54 3.04
CA ASN A 357 -25.62 7.66 3.92
C ASN A 357 -26.87 7.16 3.20
N TRP A 358 -27.37 6.02 3.67
CA TRP A 358 -28.79 5.74 3.61
C TRP A 358 -29.48 7.01 4.11
N LYS A 359 -30.18 7.71 3.22
CA LYS A 359 -31.09 8.77 3.66
C LYS A 359 -32.11 8.06 4.54
N GLU A 360 -31.88 8.13 5.85
CA GLU A 360 -32.82 7.63 6.84
C GLU A 360 -33.95 8.63 6.82
N ILE A 361 -34.99 8.31 6.04
CA ILE A 361 -36.18 9.15 6.00
C ILE A 361 -36.90 8.85 7.30
N VAL A 362 -36.90 9.83 8.18
CA VAL A 362 -37.58 9.78 9.47
C VAL A 362 -38.98 10.32 9.22
N ASP A 363 -39.90 9.42 8.87
CA ASP A 363 -41.31 9.80 8.67
C ASP A 363 -42.06 9.61 10.00
N ARG A 364 -42.84 10.62 10.39
CA ARG A 364 -43.76 10.48 11.52
C ARG A 364 -45.05 9.87 11.00
N HIS A 365 -45.44 8.73 11.55
CA HIS A 365 -46.68 8.08 11.15
C HIS A 365 -47.87 9.01 11.48
N PRO A 366 -48.72 9.36 10.50
CA PRO A 366 -49.68 10.45 10.65
C PRO A 366 -50.73 10.21 11.74
N LEU A 367 -51.15 8.96 11.93
CA LEU A 367 -52.21 8.60 12.89
C LEU A 367 -51.71 8.23 14.29
N THR A 368 -50.46 7.78 14.42
CA THR A 368 -49.95 7.21 15.69
C THR A 368 -48.86 8.07 16.31
N GLY A 369 -48.36 9.08 15.59
CA GLY A 369 -47.19 9.87 15.99
C GLY A 369 -45.89 9.07 16.07
N LYS A 370 -45.91 7.75 15.85
CA LYS A 370 -44.74 6.89 15.93
C LYS A 370 -43.76 7.24 14.82
N VAL A 371 -42.51 7.43 15.18
CA VAL A 371 -41.43 7.70 14.25
C VAL A 371 -41.08 6.39 13.52
N VAL A 372 -41.38 6.32 12.22
CA VAL A 372 -41.02 5.19 11.37
C VAL A 372 -39.78 5.58 10.58
N ARG A 373 -38.69 4.85 10.82
CA ARG A 373 -37.43 5.04 10.09
C ARG A 373 -37.45 4.13 8.87
N ARG A 374 -37.67 4.70 7.68
CA ARG A 374 -37.66 3.93 6.43
C ARG A 374 -36.28 4.09 5.76
N ARG A 375 -35.59 2.97 5.54
CA ARG A 375 -34.38 2.95 4.70
C ARG A 375 -34.80 2.79 3.25
N SER A 376 -34.68 3.85 2.47
CA SER A 376 -34.82 3.78 1.01
C SER A 376 -33.46 3.45 0.39
N LEU A 377 -33.34 2.28 -0.25
CA LEU A 377 -32.22 1.97 -1.12
C LEU A 377 -32.40 2.77 -2.41
N LYS A 378 -31.71 3.90 -2.54
CA LYS A 378 -31.63 4.56 -3.85
C LYS A 378 -30.83 3.65 -4.76
N TRP A 379 -31.45 3.11 -5.81
CA TRP A 379 -30.77 2.30 -6.84
C TRP A 379 -29.50 2.97 -7.37
N GLY A 380 -29.47 4.31 -7.46
CA GLY A 380 -28.26 5.08 -7.81
C GLY A 380 -27.06 4.86 -6.88
N MET A 381 -27.26 4.52 -5.60
CA MET A 381 -26.15 4.18 -4.70
C MET A 381 -25.47 2.87 -5.08
N ALA A 382 -26.22 1.86 -5.55
CA ALA A 382 -25.65 0.58 -5.97
C ALA A 382 -24.69 0.76 -7.16
N CYS A 383 -25.12 1.51 -8.17
CA CYS A 383 -24.29 1.89 -9.32
C CYS A 383 -23.03 2.65 -8.89
N TYR A 384 -23.16 3.57 -7.93
CA TYR A 384 -22.02 4.30 -7.39
C TYR A 384 -21.02 3.38 -6.67
N ARG A 385 -21.51 2.40 -5.87
CA ARG A 385 -20.62 1.41 -5.24
C ARG A 385 -19.86 0.59 -6.27
N PHE A 386 -20.59 0.12 -7.27
CA PHE A 386 -20.03 -0.66 -8.35
C PHE A 386 -18.93 0.14 -9.07
N TRP A 387 -19.20 1.40 -9.40
CA TRP A 387 -18.22 2.28 -10.03
C TRP A 387 -16.96 2.48 -9.18
N TRP A 388 -17.10 2.60 -7.86
CA TRP A 388 -15.94 2.66 -6.97
C TRP A 388 -15.12 1.39 -6.91
N VAL A 389 -15.78 0.23 -6.93
CA VAL A 389 -15.09 -1.06 -7.05
C VAL A 389 -14.35 -1.13 -8.37
N VAL A 390 -14.97 -0.71 -9.47
CA VAL A 390 -14.33 -0.65 -10.80
C VAL A 390 -13.10 0.26 -10.77
N TRP A 391 -13.21 1.49 -10.27
CA TRP A 391 -12.07 2.40 -10.13
C TRP A 391 -10.99 1.85 -9.22
N GLY A 392 -11.37 1.28 -8.07
CA GLY A 392 -10.45 0.62 -7.16
C GLY A 392 -9.69 -0.50 -7.88
N CYS A 393 -10.39 -1.37 -8.61
CA CYS A 393 -9.77 -2.43 -9.41
C CYS A 393 -8.84 -1.87 -10.48
N LEU A 394 -9.24 -0.84 -11.22
CA LEU A 394 -8.42 -0.21 -12.27
C LEU A 394 -7.10 0.37 -11.72
N PHE A 395 -7.09 0.89 -10.50
CA PHE A 395 -5.86 1.39 -9.87
C PHE A 395 -5.03 0.29 -9.20
N TYR A 396 -5.70 -0.62 -8.49
CA TYR A 396 -5.01 -1.62 -7.68
C TYR A 396 -4.51 -2.83 -8.47
N ILE A 397 -5.22 -3.25 -9.51
CA ILE A 397 -4.75 -4.35 -10.37
C ILE A 397 -3.36 -4.01 -10.92
N PRO A 398 -3.11 -2.80 -11.45
CA PRO A 398 -1.79 -2.48 -11.93
C PRO A 398 -0.72 -2.47 -10.82
N VAL A 399 -1.00 -1.76 -9.73
CA VAL A 399 -0.08 -1.61 -8.59
C VAL A 399 0.37 -2.97 -8.04
N TYR A 400 -0.54 -3.92 -7.85
CA TYR A 400 -0.19 -5.22 -7.27
C TYR A 400 0.33 -6.21 -8.29
N SER A 401 -0.21 -6.23 -9.51
CA SER A 401 0.27 -7.13 -10.57
C SER A 401 1.75 -6.90 -10.88
N ALA A 402 2.29 -5.69 -10.69
CA ALA A 402 3.69 -5.41 -10.97
C ALA A 402 4.68 -6.30 -10.19
N ALA A 403 4.50 -6.41 -8.88
CA ALA A 403 5.37 -7.27 -8.06
C ALA A 403 5.20 -8.74 -8.44
N TRP A 404 3.98 -9.20 -8.73
CA TRP A 404 3.72 -10.57 -9.16
C TRP A 404 4.35 -10.88 -10.51
N VAL A 405 4.19 -10.00 -11.50
CA VAL A 405 4.76 -10.11 -12.84
C VAL A 405 6.29 -10.09 -12.74
N TYR A 406 6.85 -9.16 -11.98
CA TYR A 406 8.29 -9.09 -11.72
C TYR A 406 8.83 -10.41 -11.15
N TRP A 407 8.22 -10.93 -10.08
CA TRP A 407 8.65 -12.19 -9.46
C TRP A 407 8.44 -13.40 -10.37
N THR A 408 7.37 -13.42 -11.16
CA THR A 408 7.14 -14.49 -12.14
C THR A 408 8.26 -14.51 -13.17
N HIS A 409 8.56 -13.37 -13.79
CA HIS A 409 9.65 -13.28 -14.75
C HIS A 409 11.01 -13.60 -14.13
N PHE A 410 11.27 -13.08 -12.93
CA PHE A 410 12.50 -13.34 -12.18
C PHE A 410 12.70 -14.84 -11.91
N LEU A 411 11.66 -15.55 -11.44
CA LEU A 411 11.73 -16.98 -11.14
C LEU A 411 11.79 -17.86 -12.39
N THR A 412 11.36 -17.34 -13.55
CA THR A 412 11.48 -18.05 -14.84
C THR A 412 12.81 -17.81 -15.55
N LEU A 413 13.68 -16.94 -15.02
CA LEU A 413 15.01 -16.76 -15.59
C LEU A 413 15.78 -18.09 -15.56
N PRO A 414 16.53 -18.43 -16.62
CA PRO A 414 17.26 -19.68 -16.69
C PRO A 414 18.34 -19.76 -15.60
N GLY A 415 18.42 -20.92 -14.93
CA GLY A 415 19.36 -21.21 -13.85
C GLY A 415 18.64 -21.50 -12.52
N ALA A 416 19.27 -22.31 -11.66
CA ALA A 416 18.76 -22.61 -10.32
C ALA A 416 19.00 -21.43 -9.35
N LEU A 417 18.46 -20.26 -9.69
CA LEU A 417 18.74 -18.99 -9.01
C LEU A 417 17.94 -18.82 -7.72
N TRP A 418 16.89 -19.63 -7.56
CA TRP A 418 15.95 -19.53 -6.46
C TRP A 418 15.64 -20.90 -5.87
N CYS A 419 16.32 -21.19 -4.78
CA CYS A 419 16.22 -22.39 -3.97
C CYS A 419 16.17 -21.96 -2.50
N PRO A 420 15.07 -21.34 -2.02
CA PRO A 420 14.99 -20.93 -0.63
C PRO A 420 14.88 -22.16 0.30
N PRO A 421 15.69 -22.24 1.37
CA PRO A 421 15.59 -23.32 2.32
C PRO A 421 14.30 -23.19 3.13
N LYS A 422 13.61 -24.32 3.35
CA LYS A 422 12.43 -24.41 4.23
C LYS A 422 11.36 -23.35 3.89
N LEU A 423 10.95 -23.28 2.62
CA LEU A 423 9.97 -22.30 2.12
C LEU A 423 8.67 -22.28 2.96
N VAL A 424 8.23 -23.43 3.47
CA VAL A 424 7.06 -23.54 4.38
C VAL A 424 7.29 -22.79 5.68
N SER A 425 8.48 -22.90 6.29
CA SER A 425 8.83 -22.17 7.51
C SER A 425 8.89 -20.67 7.28
N GLN A 426 9.41 -20.22 6.14
CA GLN A 426 9.40 -18.80 5.77
C GLN A 426 7.96 -18.28 5.64
N SER A 427 7.09 -19.07 5.02
CA SER A 427 5.67 -18.74 4.86
C SER A 427 4.96 -18.62 6.21
N ALA A 428 5.26 -19.52 7.16
CA ALA A 428 4.74 -19.43 8.52
C ALA A 428 5.21 -18.15 9.24
N ILE A 429 6.50 -17.78 9.11
CA ILE A 429 7.03 -16.51 9.65
C ILE A 429 6.23 -15.33 9.08
N TRP A 430 6.00 -15.30 7.77
CA TRP A 430 5.23 -14.22 7.13
C TRP A 430 3.79 -14.16 7.57
N ILE A 431 3.14 -15.31 7.76
CA ILE A 431 1.77 -15.36 8.27
C ILE A 431 1.73 -14.77 9.68
N LEU A 432 2.57 -15.27 10.60
CA LEU A 432 2.59 -14.83 12.00
C LEU A 432 2.93 -13.34 12.16
N THR A 433 3.80 -12.81 11.30
CA THR A 433 4.22 -11.41 11.35
C THR A 433 3.35 -10.47 10.51
N SER A 434 2.32 -10.97 9.84
CA SER A 434 1.39 -10.14 9.06
C SER A 434 -0.03 -10.09 9.63
N ILE A 435 -0.36 -10.98 10.58
CA ILE A 435 -1.60 -10.97 11.38
C ILE A 435 -1.58 -9.79 12.35
#